data_AF-A0A1H4L0M7-F1
#
_entry.id   AF-A0A1H4L0M7-F1
#
_cell.length_a   1.000
_cell.length_b   1.000
_cell.length_c   1.000
_cell.angle_alpha   90.00
_cell.angle_beta   90.00
_cell.angle_gamma   90.00
#
_symmetry.space_group_name_H-M   'P 1'
#
loop_
_entity.id
_entity.type
_entity.pdbx_description
1 polymer ?
#
loop_
_entity_poly.entity_id
_entity_poly.type
_entity_poly.pdbx_seq_one_letter_code
_entity_poly.pdbx_strand_id
1 'polypeptide(L)' 'MDKRKVISAYRQGIITIQECAQILGIDSMQILSLLNDSQLADSSRIIQKRPMHG' A
#
# COMPACT_ATOMS: atom_id res chain seq x y z
N MET A 1 -0.49 15.66 -1.50
CA MET A 1 0.43 14.53 -1.22
C MET A 1 0.28 13.49 -2.33
N ASP A 2 1.35 12.85 -2.79
CA ASP A 2 1.26 11.89 -3.89
C ASP A 2 0.53 10.61 -3.47
N LYS A 3 -0.47 10.16 -4.25
CA LYS A 3 -1.21 8.92 -4.00
C LYS A 3 -0.28 7.72 -3.73
N ARG A 4 0.79 7.58 -4.52
CA ARG A 4 1.76 6.48 -4.36
C ARG A 4 2.47 6.49 -3.00
N LYS A 5 2.79 7.67 -2.47
CA LYS A 5 3.43 7.82 -1.16
C LYS A 5 2.48 7.44 -0.03
N VAL A 6 1.21 7.85 -0.14
CA VAL A 6 0.16 7.51 0.84
C VAL A 6 -0.08 5.99 0.87
N ILE A 7 -0.24 5.37 -0.29
CA ILE A 7 -0.41 3.91 -0.40
C ILE A 7 0.81 3.16 0.15
N SER A 8 2.03 3.65 -0.13
CA SER A 8 3.24 3.03 0.42
C SER A 8 3.30 3.14 1.94
N ALA A 9 2.95 4.29 2.51
CA ALA A 9 2.92 4.51 3.96
C ALA A 9 1.89 3.61 4.66
N TYR A 10 0.71 3.43 4.06
CA TYR A 10 -0.29 2.47 4.55
C TYR A 10 0.25 1.03 4.57
N ARG A 11 0.88 0.61 3.47
CA ARG A 11 1.46 -0.74 3.34
C ARG A 11 2.63 -0.98 4.30
N GLN A 12 3.33 0.09 4.68
CA GLN A 12 4.37 0.08 5.70
C GLN A 12 3.81 0.13 7.13
N GLY A 13 2.50 0.30 7.31
CA GLY A 13 1.86 0.42 8.62
C GLY A 13 2.09 1.77 9.31
N ILE A 14 2.55 2.79 8.56
CA ILE A 14 2.84 4.13 9.09
C ILE A 14 1.54 4.91 9.36
N ILE A 15 0.54 4.70 8.50
CA ILE A 15 -0.77 5.37 8.57
C ILE A 15 -1.90 4.36 8.43
N THR A 16 -3.07 4.71 8.95
CA THR A 16 -4.27 3.85 8.85
C THR A 16 -5.03 4.04 7.54
N ILE A 17 -5.97 3.13 7.22
CA ILE A 17 -6.86 3.27 6.06
C ILE A 17 -7.73 4.55 6.15
N GLN A 18 -8.09 4.97 7.37
CA GLN A 18 -8.85 6.20 7.60
C GLN A 18 -8.01 7.43 7.31
N GLU A 19 -6.75 7.44 7.73
CA GLU A 19 -5.83 8.53 7.38
C GLU A 19 -5.59 8.60 5.88
N CYS A 20 -5.47 7.46 5.19
CA CYS A 20 -5.41 7.45 3.74
C CYS A 20 -6.66 8.07 3.11
N ALA A 21 -7.85 7.77 3.64
CA ALA A 21 -9.12 8.33 3.17
C ALA A 21 -9.13 9.86 3.30
N GLN A 22 -8.67 10.37 4.44
CA GLN A 22 -8.55 11.80 4.69
C GLN A 22 -7.51 12.48 3.78
N ILE A 23 -6.35 11.86 3.57
CA ILE A 23 -5.28 12.44 2.74
C ILE A 23 -5.65 12.44 1.24
N LEU A 24 -6.30 11.37 0.78
CA LEU A 24 -6.68 11.20 -0.63
C LEU A 24 -8.05 11.83 -0.95
N GLY A 25 -8.83 12.20 0.07
CA GLY A 25 -10.16 12.77 -0.10
C GLY A 25 -11.18 11.79 -0.69
N ILE A 26 -11.04 10.49 -0.39
CA ILE A 26 -11.91 9.42 -0.91
C ILE A 26 -12.30 8.45 0.20
N ASP A 27 -13.38 7.69 -0.03
CA ASP A 27 -13.85 6.72 0.96
C ASP A 27 -12.87 5.55 1.17
N SER A 28 -12.85 5.02 2.39
CA SER A 28 -12.06 3.84 2.76
C SER A 28 -12.29 2.62 1.85
N MET A 29 -13.51 2.40 1.36
CA MET A 29 -13.82 1.33 0.40
C MET A 29 -13.16 1.55 -0.97
N GLN A 30 -13.11 2.81 -1.42
CA GLN A 30 -12.40 3.17 -2.64
C GLN A 30 -10.89 2.92 -2.49
N ILE A 31 -10.35 3.14 -1.29
CA ILE A 31 -8.95 2.84 -0.98
C ILE A 31 -8.68 1.34 -1.01
N LEU A 32 -9.56 0.52 -0.44
CA LEU A 32 -9.44 -0.94 -0.51
C LEU A 32 -9.44 -1.43 -1.96
N SER A 33 -10.27 -0.85 -2.83
CA SER A 33 -10.25 -1.16 -4.27
C SER A 33 -8.92 -0.77 -4.93
N LEU A 34 -8.42 0.44 -4.66
CA LEU A 34 -7.12 0.93 -5.16
C LEU A 34 -5.93 0.10 -4.67
N LEU A 35 -6.00 -0.40 -3.44
CA LEU A 35 -4.99 -1.28 -2.85
C LEU A 35 -5.00 -2.66 -3.51
N ASN A 36 -6.17 -3.22 -3.80
CA ASN A 36 -6.29 -4.48 -4.53
C ASN A 36 -5.75 -4.36 -5.97
N ASP A 37 -6.07 -3.26 -6.65
CA ASP A 37 -5.54 -2.97 -7.99
C ASP A 37 -4.01 -2.75 -7.98
N SER A 38 -3.49 -2.05 -6.95
CA SER A 38 -2.05 -1.87 -6.77
C SER A 38 -1.31 -3.14 -6.34
N GLN A 39 -1.98 -4.10 -5.68
CA GLN A 39 -1.37 -5.37 -5.25
C GLN A 39 -1.00 -6.25 -6.45
N LEU A 40 -1.74 -6.16 -7.56
CA LEU A 40 -1.39 -6.77 -8.84
C LEU A 40 -0.05 -6.24 -9.39
N ALA A 41 0.27 -4.97 -9.13
CA ALA A 41 1.54 -4.37 -9.59
C ALA A 41 2.74 -4.66 -8.66
N ASP A 42 2.51 -4.95 -7.37
CA ASP A 42 3.58 -5.04 -6.36
C ASP A 42 3.93 -6.46 -5.90
N SER A 43 3.11 -7.46 -6.23
CA SER A 43 3.40 -8.88 -5.94
C SER A 43 4.70 -9.39 -6.58
N SER A 44 5.35 -8.59 -7.43
CA SER A 44 6.68 -8.86 -7.99
C SER A 44 7.86 -8.50 -7.07
N ARG A 45 7.66 -7.77 -5.94
CA ARG A 45 8.79 -7.30 -5.09
C ARG A 45 8.99 -8.02 -3.77
N ILE A 46 8.01 -8.77 -3.25
CA ILE A 46 8.07 -9.31 -1.88
C ILE A 46 8.61 -10.76 -1.79
N ILE A 47 8.98 -11.39 -2.92
CA ILE A 47 9.48 -12.78 -2.96
C ILE A 47 11.00 -12.87 -3.27
N GLN A 48 11.75 -11.76 -3.27
CA GLN A 48 13.22 -11.79 -3.38
C GLN A 48 13.92 -11.09 -2.22
N LYS A 49 13.84 -11.66 -1.01
CA LYS A 49 14.94 -11.62 -0.01
C LYS A 49 14.56 -12.45 1.23
N ARG A 50 14.61 -13.76 1.09
CA ARG A 50 14.99 -14.62 2.21
C ARG A 50 16.48 -14.93 2.05
N PRO A 51 17.37 -14.56 2.98
CA PRO A 51 18.71 -15.12 3.00
C PRO A 51 18.60 -16.55 3.53
N MET A 52 19.03 -17.54 2.75
CA MET A 52 19.26 -18.89 3.26
C MET A 52 20.68 -19.32 2.94
N HIS A 53 21.48 -19.30 4.01
CA HIS A 53 22.57 -20.20 4.42
C HIS A 53 23.66 -20.58 3.41
N GLY A 54 24.89 -20.26 3.81
CA GLY A 54 26.17 -20.79 3.32
C GLY A 54 27.27 -20.35 4.25
#